data_AF-A0AAD0Y5A0-F1
#
_entry.id   AF-A0AAD0Y5A0-F1
#
_cell.length_a   1.000
_cell.length_b   1.000
_cell.length_c   1.000
_cell.angle_alpha   90.00
_cell.angle_beta   90.00
_cell.angle_gamma   90.00
#
_symmetry.space_group_name_H-M   'P 1'
#
loop_
_entity.id
_entity.type
_entity.pdbx_description
1 polymer ?
#
loop_
_entity_poly.entity_id
_entity_poly.type
_entity_poly.pdbx_seq_one_letter_code
_entity_poly.pdbx_strand_id
1 'polypeptide(L)'
;MRTFQIVIIASILGLAGCSRHSSPETVDTLNTILVPVIANSEPAQASAKVVSCFQDNSMLIGKLSQSLKDNYLQDADNRDVFNKDGEAYQVYGALTKLEQISSMNDVYRKENNIAGLQEINKLLKSVPSVA
;
A
#
# COMPACT_ATOMS: atom_id res chain seq x y z
N MET A 1 41.72 60.14 3.64
CA MET A 1 40.84 59.34 2.76
C MET A 1 41.15 57.87 2.99
N ARG A 2 40.24 57.12 3.62
CA ARG A 2 40.41 55.68 3.88
C ARG A 2 39.20 54.97 3.27
N THR A 3 39.43 54.21 2.22
CA THR A 3 38.39 53.44 1.51
C THR A 3 38.08 52.16 2.28
N PHE A 4 36.89 52.07 2.86
CA PHE A 4 36.35 50.83 3.42
C PHE A 4 35.76 50.01 2.28
N GLN A 5 36.41 48.89 1.95
CA GLN A 5 35.88 47.87 1.04
C GLN A 5 34.83 47.05 1.81
N ILE A 6 33.55 47.27 1.51
CA ILE A 6 32.43 46.49 2.06
C ILE A 6 32.24 45.28 1.15
N VAL A 7 32.60 44.09 1.62
CA VAL A 7 32.31 42.83 0.94
C VAL A 7 30.94 42.34 1.41
N ILE A 8 29.94 42.41 0.53
CA ILE A 8 28.61 41.86 0.77
C ILE A 8 28.65 40.37 0.45
N ILE A 9 28.62 39.54 1.49
CA ILE A 9 28.44 38.10 1.36
C ILE A 9 26.94 37.86 1.11
N ALA A 10 26.58 37.62 -0.14
CA ALA A 10 25.24 37.20 -0.53
C ALA A 10 25.03 35.74 -0.10
N SER A 11 24.45 35.53 1.08
CA SER A 11 23.99 34.22 1.54
C SER A 11 22.76 33.81 0.75
N ILE A 12 22.93 32.87 -0.19
CA ILE A 12 21.85 32.26 -0.95
C ILE A 12 21.16 31.23 -0.04
N LEU A 13 20.16 31.66 0.73
CA LEU A 13 19.24 30.77 1.44
C LEU A 13 18.21 30.24 0.44
N GLY A 14 18.57 29.14 -0.22
CA GLY A 14 17.69 28.37 -1.09
C GLY A 14 17.38 27.00 -0.51
N LEU A 15 16.81 26.93 0.69
CA LEU A 15 16.25 25.70 1.25
C LEU A 15 14.71 25.80 1.24
N ALA A 16 14.14 25.79 0.04
CA ALA A 16 12.77 25.34 -0.16
C ALA A 16 12.83 23.86 -0.56
N GLY A 17 13.35 23.02 0.34
CA GLY A 17 13.08 21.59 0.27
C GLY A 17 11.62 21.40 0.68
N CYS A 18 10.71 21.46 -0.29
CA CYS A 18 9.38 20.92 -0.09
C CYS A 18 9.53 19.41 0.05
N SER A 19 9.90 18.92 1.25
CA SER A 19 9.65 17.54 1.63
C SER A 19 8.14 17.40 1.75
N ARG A 20 7.45 17.35 0.60
CA ARG A 20 6.20 16.63 0.53
C ARG A 20 6.62 15.22 0.89
N HIS A 21 6.35 14.85 2.13
CA HIS A 21 6.35 13.48 2.57
C HIS A 21 5.22 12.81 1.79
N SER A 22 5.46 12.57 0.50
CA SER A 22 4.57 11.83 -0.36
C SER A 22 4.62 10.41 0.17
N SER A 23 3.46 9.92 0.59
CA SER A 23 3.32 8.53 0.95
C SER A 23 3.89 7.66 -0.18
N PRO A 24 4.59 6.57 0.14
CA PRO A 24 5.20 5.71 -0.86
C PRO A 24 4.19 5.29 -1.93
N GLU A 25 4.60 5.20 -3.19
CA GLU A 25 3.71 4.87 -4.32
C GLU A 25 2.88 3.60 -4.07
N THR A 26 3.47 2.61 -3.41
CA THR A 26 2.79 1.38 -2.95
C THR A 26 1.64 1.68 -1.97
N VAL A 27 1.87 2.54 -0.97
CA VAL A 27 0.87 2.90 0.06
C VAL A 27 -0.26 3.69 -0.58
N ASP A 28 0.04 4.66 -1.44
CA ASP A 28 -0.96 5.46 -2.17
C ASP A 28 -1.81 4.57 -3.09
N THR A 29 -1.16 3.67 -3.82
CA THR A 29 -1.85 2.69 -4.68
C THR A 29 -2.80 1.84 -3.83
N LEU A 30 -2.33 1.27 -2.73
CA LEU A 30 -3.17 0.42 -1.87
C LEU A 30 -4.35 1.20 -1.24
N ASN A 31 -4.15 2.44 -0.84
CA ASN A 31 -5.20 3.27 -0.25
C ASN A 31 -6.30 3.64 -1.26
N THR A 32 -5.95 3.76 -2.54
CA THR A 32 -6.92 4.07 -3.61
C THR A 32 -7.62 2.84 -4.18
N ILE A 33 -7.13 1.63 -3.87
CA ILE A 33 -7.74 0.38 -4.35
C ILE A 33 -9.17 0.22 -3.81
N LEU A 34 -10.05 -0.14 -4.74
CA LEU A 34 -11.39 -0.63 -4.45
C LEU A 34 -11.34 -2.15 -4.35
N VAL A 35 -11.84 -2.70 -3.24
CA VAL A 35 -11.89 -4.16 -3.04
C VAL A 35 -12.94 -4.73 -4.00
N PRO A 36 -12.55 -5.60 -4.94
CA PRO A 36 -13.47 -6.07 -5.97
C PRO A 36 -14.51 -6.98 -5.34
N VAL A 37 -15.78 -6.70 -5.63
CA VAL A 37 -16.95 -7.51 -5.25
C VAL A 37 -17.57 -8.08 -6.53
N ILE A 38 -17.31 -9.35 -6.80
CA ILE A 38 -17.71 -10.06 -8.01
C ILE A 38 -18.76 -11.09 -7.63
N ALA A 39 -19.96 -10.95 -8.20
CA ALA A 39 -21.03 -11.93 -7.98
C ALA A 39 -20.62 -13.30 -8.52
N ASN A 40 -20.94 -14.35 -7.77
CA ASN A 40 -20.73 -15.71 -8.23
C ASN A 40 -21.90 -16.11 -9.14
N SER A 41 -21.69 -15.98 -10.47
CA SER A 41 -22.77 -16.21 -11.44
C SER A 41 -23.21 -17.67 -11.50
N GLU A 42 -22.31 -18.63 -11.20
CA GLU A 42 -22.63 -20.05 -11.02
C GLU A 42 -21.64 -20.71 -10.04
N PRO A 43 -22.08 -21.66 -9.18
CA PRO A 43 -21.17 -22.41 -8.32
C PRO A 43 -20.23 -23.27 -9.17
N ALA A 44 -19.01 -22.78 -9.41
CA ALA A 44 -18.01 -23.58 -10.11
C ALA A 44 -17.57 -24.75 -9.22
N GLN A 45 -17.36 -25.91 -9.84
CA GLN A 45 -16.81 -27.06 -9.14
C GLN A 45 -15.38 -26.73 -8.68
N ALA A 46 -15.05 -27.06 -7.43
CA ALA A 46 -13.73 -26.80 -6.88
C ALA A 46 -12.66 -27.40 -7.81
N SER A 47 -11.73 -26.57 -8.27
CA SER A 47 -10.67 -26.95 -9.20
C SER A 47 -9.29 -26.64 -8.62
N ALA A 48 -8.26 -27.33 -9.13
CA ALA A 48 -6.87 -27.01 -8.78
C ALA A 48 -6.54 -25.53 -9.02
N LYS A 49 -7.15 -24.91 -10.04
CA LYS A 49 -6.97 -23.50 -10.37
C LYS A 49 -7.56 -22.55 -9.33
N VAL A 50 -8.70 -22.90 -8.72
CA VAL A 50 -9.28 -22.15 -7.59
C VAL A 50 -8.33 -22.18 -6.40
N VAL A 51 -7.79 -23.35 -6.08
CA VAL A 51 -6.84 -23.52 -4.98
C VAL A 51 -5.56 -22.72 -5.23
N SER A 52 -4.96 -22.86 -6.41
CA SER A 52 -3.72 -22.15 -6.74
C SER A 52 -3.90 -20.64 -6.74
N CYS A 53 -4.99 -20.12 -7.33
CA CYS A 53 -5.23 -18.68 -7.36
C CYS A 53 -5.46 -18.10 -5.95
N PHE A 54 -6.18 -18.82 -5.09
CA PHE A 54 -6.35 -18.45 -3.68
C PHE A 54 -5.00 -18.37 -2.96
N GLN A 55 -4.16 -19.40 -3.12
CA GLN A 55 -2.83 -19.46 -2.49
C GLN A 55 -1.90 -18.34 -2.98
N ASP A 56 -1.89 -18.08 -4.29
CA ASP A 56 -1.11 -16.99 -4.88
C ASP A 56 -1.54 -15.64 -4.30
N ASN A 57 -2.84 -15.39 -4.20
CA ASN A 57 -3.37 -14.16 -3.59
C ASN A 57 -2.94 -14.03 -2.13
N SER A 58 -3.09 -15.08 -1.32
CA SER A 58 -2.68 -15.07 0.09
C SER A 58 -1.18 -14.82 0.24
N MET A 59 -0.35 -15.37 -0.65
CA MET A 59 1.09 -15.11 -0.66
C MET A 59 1.39 -13.63 -0.99
N LEU A 60 0.75 -13.08 -2.01
CA LEU A 60 0.95 -11.67 -2.41
C LEU A 60 0.52 -10.70 -1.31
N ILE A 61 -0.65 -10.93 -0.70
CA ILE A 61 -1.16 -10.14 0.43
C ILE A 61 -0.20 -10.19 1.60
N GLY A 62 0.27 -11.39 1.96
CA GLY A 62 1.24 -11.58 3.05
C GLY A 62 2.54 -10.83 2.79
N LYS A 63 3.10 -10.93 1.57
CA LYS A 63 4.32 -10.22 1.17
C LYS A 63 4.14 -8.71 1.25
N LEU A 64 3.07 -8.16 0.67
CA LEU A 64 2.80 -6.72 0.71
C LEU A 64 2.62 -6.22 2.15
N SER A 65 1.84 -6.94 2.96
CA SER A 65 1.58 -6.57 4.35
C SER A 65 2.88 -6.57 5.18
N GLN A 66 3.73 -7.57 4.96
CA GLN A 66 5.01 -7.66 5.65
C GLN A 66 5.96 -6.54 5.20
N SER A 67 6.09 -6.30 3.89
CA SER A 67 6.89 -5.20 3.36
C SER A 67 6.45 -3.84 3.91
N LEU A 68 5.14 -3.59 4.04
CA LEU A 68 4.66 -2.34 4.64
C LEU A 68 5.07 -2.20 6.12
N LYS A 69 4.95 -3.27 6.91
CA LYS A 69 5.33 -3.26 8.33
C LYS A 69 6.84 -3.09 8.50
N ASP A 70 7.63 -3.79 7.69
CA ASP A 70 9.09 -3.80 7.77
C ASP A 70 9.70 -2.46 7.36
N ASN A 71 9.12 -1.79 6.37
CA ASN A 71 9.69 -0.54 5.83
C ASN A 71 9.18 0.72 6.52
N TYR A 72 7.98 0.69 7.14
CA TYR A 72 7.34 1.93 7.60
C TYR A 72 6.84 1.92 9.04
N LEU A 73 6.76 0.76 9.72
CA LEU A 73 6.16 0.67 11.05
C LEU A 73 7.12 0.20 12.16
N GLN A 74 8.42 0.05 11.87
CA GLN A 74 9.38 -0.46 12.87
C GLN A 74 9.49 0.46 14.10
N ASP A 75 9.43 1.77 13.90
CA ASP A 75 9.57 2.78 14.95
C ASP A 75 8.26 3.55 15.23
N ALA A 76 7.14 3.08 14.68
CA ALA A 76 5.85 3.75 14.84
C ALA A 76 5.32 3.58 16.28
N ASP A 77 4.91 4.69 16.91
CA ASP A 77 4.18 4.64 18.18
C ASP A 77 2.71 4.30 17.87
N ASN A 78 2.06 3.55 18.76
CA ASN A 78 0.63 3.25 18.66
C ASN A 78 -0.23 4.52 18.51
N ARG A 79 0.23 5.68 19.00
CA ARG A 79 -0.48 6.96 18.86
C ARG A 79 -0.45 7.50 17.43
N ASP A 80 0.53 7.10 16.61
CA ASP A 80 0.67 7.58 15.24
C ASP A 80 -0.46 7.09 14.33
N VAL A 81 -1.17 6.03 14.73
CA VAL A 81 -2.41 5.56 14.08
C VAL A 81 -3.54 6.60 14.10
N PHE A 82 -3.44 7.65 14.92
CA PHE A 82 -4.45 8.71 14.99
C PHE A 82 -4.04 9.97 14.22
N ASN A 83 -2.78 10.08 13.80
CA ASN A 83 -2.29 11.22 13.04
C ASN A 83 -2.58 11.03 11.56
N LYS A 84 -3.71 11.58 11.08
CA LYS A 84 -4.18 11.41 9.69
C LYS A 84 -3.18 11.87 8.62
N ASP A 85 -2.35 12.84 8.97
CA ASP A 85 -1.33 13.40 8.08
C ASP A 85 0.02 12.67 8.20
N GLY A 86 0.12 11.69 9.12
CA GLY A 86 1.32 10.91 9.37
C GLY A 86 1.46 9.67 8.50
N GLU A 87 2.71 9.26 8.26
CA GLU A 87 3.06 8.07 7.47
C GLU A 87 2.39 6.81 7.99
N ALA A 88 2.49 6.56 9.30
CA ALA A 88 1.95 5.38 9.94
C ALA A 88 0.43 5.25 9.71
N TYR A 89 -0.32 6.34 9.79
CA TYR A 89 -1.76 6.34 9.50
C TYR A 89 -2.06 5.88 8.08
N GLN A 90 -1.33 6.40 7.09
CA GLN A 90 -1.50 6.02 5.69
C GLN A 90 -1.15 4.55 5.46
N VAL A 91 -0.08 4.07 6.10
CA VAL A 91 0.35 2.66 6.03
C VAL A 91 -0.67 1.73 6.69
N TYR A 92 -1.25 2.10 7.84
CA TYR A 92 -2.34 1.33 8.46
C TYR A 92 -3.60 1.31 7.60
N GLY A 93 -3.91 2.39 6.88
CA GLY A 93 -4.95 2.40 5.85
C GLY A 93 -4.71 1.35 4.78
N ALA A 94 -3.47 1.29 4.25
CA ALA A 94 -3.08 0.33 3.23
C ALA A 94 -3.13 -1.11 3.75
N LEU A 95 -2.70 -1.35 4.99
CA LEU A 95 -2.82 -2.66 5.66
C LEU A 95 -4.28 -3.08 5.83
N THR A 96 -5.15 -2.15 6.23
CA THR A 96 -6.60 -2.41 6.34
C THR A 96 -7.19 -2.80 4.98
N LYS A 97 -6.75 -2.17 3.89
CA LYS A 97 -7.16 -2.55 2.53
C LYS A 97 -6.72 -3.96 2.17
N LEU A 98 -5.49 -4.34 2.50
CA LEU A 98 -4.98 -5.71 2.29
C LEU A 98 -5.78 -6.74 3.11
N GLU A 99 -6.18 -6.42 4.34
CA GLU A 99 -7.04 -7.28 5.17
C GLU A 99 -8.44 -7.45 4.57
N GLN A 100 -9.03 -6.38 4.03
CA GLN A 100 -10.31 -6.46 3.32
C GLN A 100 -10.22 -7.34 2.07
N ILE A 101 -9.13 -7.21 1.30
CA ILE A 101 -8.87 -8.07 0.14
C ILE A 101 -8.68 -9.53 0.58
N SER A 102 -7.95 -9.78 1.67
CA SER A 102 -7.80 -11.13 2.24
C SER A 102 -9.14 -11.74 2.61
N SER A 103 -10.00 -10.97 3.26
CA SER A 103 -11.35 -11.41 3.61
C SER A 103 -12.17 -11.79 2.37
N MET A 104 -12.06 -11.01 1.28
CA MET A 104 -12.72 -11.37 0.03
C MET A 104 -12.10 -12.56 -0.70
N ASN A 105 -10.78 -12.74 -0.59
CA ASN A 105 -10.10 -13.93 -1.10
C ASN A 105 -10.66 -15.21 -0.44
N ASP A 106 -10.91 -15.18 0.87
CA ASP A 106 -11.53 -16.29 1.62
C ASP A 106 -12.98 -16.55 1.17
N VAL A 107 -13.78 -15.49 0.98
CA VAL A 107 -15.15 -15.61 0.48
C VAL A 107 -15.16 -16.26 -0.90
N TYR A 108 -14.34 -15.76 -1.83
CA TYR A 108 -14.28 -16.34 -3.17
C TYR A 108 -13.76 -17.77 -3.19
N ARG A 109 -12.84 -18.12 -2.27
CA ARG A 109 -12.41 -19.50 -2.11
C ARG A 109 -13.54 -20.41 -1.66
N LYS A 110 -14.34 -19.97 -0.68
CA LYS A 110 -15.49 -20.70 -0.14
C LYS A 110 -16.58 -20.91 -1.19
N GLU A 111 -16.79 -19.91 -2.04
CA GLU A 111 -17.79 -19.94 -3.12
C GLU A 111 -17.29 -20.60 -4.41
N ASN A 112 -16.02 -21.02 -4.45
CA ASN A 112 -15.31 -21.43 -5.67
C ASN A 112 -15.40 -20.38 -6.81
N ASN A 113 -15.50 -19.10 -6.46
CA ASN A 113 -15.61 -17.99 -7.40
C ASN A 113 -14.24 -17.66 -8.01
N ILE A 114 -13.88 -18.37 -9.08
CA ILE A 114 -12.60 -18.17 -9.76
C ILE A 114 -12.46 -16.77 -10.36
N ALA A 115 -13.55 -16.16 -10.83
CA ALA A 115 -13.52 -14.81 -11.39
C ALA A 115 -13.11 -13.78 -10.33
N GLY A 116 -13.70 -13.86 -9.13
CA GLY A 116 -13.31 -13.03 -7.99
C GLY A 116 -11.86 -13.23 -7.56
N LEU A 117 -11.38 -14.48 -7.49
CA LEU A 117 -9.98 -14.78 -7.17
C LEU A 117 -9.02 -14.20 -8.21
N GLN A 118 -9.35 -14.30 -9.51
CA GLN A 118 -8.51 -13.78 -10.58
C GLN A 118 -8.48 -12.25 -10.61
N GLU A 119 -9.59 -11.59 -10.30
CA GLU A 119 -9.63 -10.13 -10.23
C GLU A 119 -8.80 -9.60 -9.06
N ILE A 120 -8.87 -10.26 -7.89
CA ILE A 120 -7.95 -9.98 -6.78
C ILE A 120 -6.50 -10.19 -7.20
N ASN A 121 -6.19 -11.28 -7.91
CA ASN A 121 -4.82 -11.56 -8.33
C ASN A 121 -4.25 -10.48 -9.26
N LYS A 122 -5.05 -10.06 -10.24
CA LYS A 122 -4.71 -8.98 -11.18
C LYS A 122 -4.47 -7.67 -10.45
N LEU A 123 -5.37 -7.33 -9.52
CA LEU A 123 -5.26 -6.14 -8.68
C LEU A 123 -3.98 -6.15 -7.85
N LEU A 124 -3.71 -7.22 -7.11
CA LEU A 124 -2.51 -7.35 -6.27
C LEU A 124 -1.20 -7.27 -7.09
N LYS A 125 -1.18 -7.85 -8.29
CA LYS A 125 -0.02 -7.78 -9.19
C LYS A 125 0.23 -6.39 -9.79
N SER A 126 -0.77 -5.50 -9.74
CA SER A 126 -0.61 -4.12 -10.19
C SER A 126 -0.05 -3.19 -9.11
N VAL A 127 0.01 -3.66 -7.85
CA VAL A 127 0.59 -2.90 -6.74
C VAL A 127 2.12 -2.89 -6.88
N PRO A 128 2.78 -1.71 -6.92
CA PRO A 128 4.23 -1.62 -6.96
C PRO A 128 4.88 -2.25 -5.72
N SER A 129 6.01 -2.93 -5.88
CA SER A 129 6.79 -3.43 -4.75
C SER A 129 7.42 -2.28 -3.98
N VAL A 130 7.47 -2.41 -2.65
CA VAL A 130 8.32 -1.54 -1.82
C VAL A 130 9.79 -1.83 -2.19
N ALA A 131 10.54 -0.80 -2.56
CA ALA A 131 11.95 -0.89 -2.95
C ALA A 131 12.87 -1.08 -1.73
#